data_AF-A0A3D5DFY6-F1
#
_entry.id   AF-A0A3D5DFY6-F1
#
_cell.length_a   1.000
_cell.length_b   1.000
_cell.length_c   1.000
_cell.angle_alpha   90.00
_cell.angle_beta   90.00
_cell.angle_gamma   90.00
#
_symmetry.space_group_name_H-M   'P 1'
#
loop_
_entity.id
_entity.type
_entity.pdbx_description
1 polymer ?
#
loop_
_entity_poly.entity_id
_entity_poly.type
_entity_poly.pdbx_seq_one_letter_code
_entity_poly.pdbx_strand_id
1 'polypeptide(L)' 'MNANIESWNVDLTSIGPIYPFVGSELFFTYCGVLSWLLWHVIQARAEGKELAERQAKYSNSEGLNSALDREQT' A
#
# COMPACT_ATOMS: atom_id res chain seq x y z
N MET A 1 3.84 -35.18 -17.74
CA MET A 1 4.67 -34.79 -16.57
C MET A 1 4.11 -35.52 -15.37
N ASN A 2 4.82 -36.52 -14.84
CA ASN A 2 4.52 -37.11 -13.53
C ASN A 2 5.58 -36.61 -12.57
N ALA A 3 5.19 -35.73 -11.64
CA ALA A 3 6.04 -35.28 -10.55
C ALA A 3 6.01 -36.34 -9.46
N ASN A 4 6.80 -37.41 -9.63
CA ASN A 4 7.00 -38.40 -8.57
C ASN A 4 8.36 -38.12 -7.92
N ILE A 5 8.36 -37.53 -6.72
CA ILE A 5 9.58 -37.40 -5.92
C ILE A 5 9.77 -38.72 -5.18
N GLU A 6 10.64 -39.58 -5.71
CA GLU A 6 10.89 -40.91 -5.15
C GLU A 6 11.90 -40.91 -3.98
N SER A 7 12.58 -39.78 -3.69
CA SER A 7 13.57 -39.65 -2.62
C SER A 7 13.72 -38.20 -2.14
N TRP A 8 13.93 -38.00 -0.84
CA TRP A 8 14.23 -36.69 -0.22
C TRP A 8 15.69 -36.25 -0.38
N ASN A 9 16.54 -37.14 -0.89
CA ASN A 9 17.94 -36.86 -1.25
C ASN A 9 18.03 -36.63 -2.77
N VAL A 10 17.24 -35.67 -3.26
CA VAL A 10 17.18 -35.29 -4.68
C VAL A 10 17.92 -33.98 -4.86
N ASP A 11 18.70 -33.91 -5.94
CA ASP A 11 19.35 -32.68 -6.36
C ASP A 11 18.31 -31.63 -6.75
N LEU A 12 18.23 -30.54 -6.00
CA LEU A 12 17.24 -29.47 -6.21
C LEU A 12 17.42 -28.78 -7.57
N THR A 13 18.60 -28.84 -8.17
CA THR A 13 18.83 -28.34 -9.55
C THR A 13 18.24 -29.22 -10.64
N SER A 14 17.91 -30.49 -10.35
CA SER A 14 17.28 -31.41 -11.30
C SER A 14 15.75 -31.30 -11.33
N ILE A 15 15.16 -30.62 -10.34
CA ILE A 15 13.72 -30.39 -10.26
C ILE A 15 13.38 -29.21 -11.17
N GLY A 16 12.57 -29.47 -12.20
CA GLY A 16 12.04 -28.42 -13.08
C GLY A 16 11.13 -27.43 -12.34
N PRO A 17 10.53 -26.45 -13.04
CA PRO A 17 9.67 -25.46 -12.42
C PRO A 17 8.55 -26.11 -11.58
N ILE A 18 8.57 -25.87 -10.27
CA ILE A 18 7.62 -26.47 -9.32
C ILE A 18 6.23 -25.85 -9.44
N TYR A 19 6.17 -24.58 -9.87
CA TYR A 19 4.94 -23.80 -9.98
C TYR A 19 5.01 -22.82 -11.17
N PRO A 20 3.87 -22.35 -11.69
CA PRO A 20 3.85 -21.42 -12.82
C PRO A 20 4.50 -20.09 -12.43
N PHE A 21 5.16 -19.43 -13.39
CA PHE A 21 5.81 -18.12 -13.21
C PHE A 21 7.11 -18.10 -12.38
N VAL A 22 7.73 -19.27 -12.13
CA VAL A 22 9.11 -19.36 -11.61
C VAL A 22 10.05 -18.47 -12.43
N GLY A 23 10.84 -17.62 -11.75
CA GLY A 23 11.76 -16.67 -12.35
C GLY A 23 11.18 -15.28 -12.60
N SER A 24 9.85 -15.11 -12.52
CA SER A 24 9.20 -13.80 -12.62
C SER A 24 8.80 -13.20 -11.27
N GLU A 25 9.23 -13.81 -10.15
CA GLU A 25 8.93 -13.31 -8.81
C GLU A 25 9.35 -11.84 -8.64
N LEU A 26 10.54 -11.48 -9.14
CA LEU A 26 11.04 -10.11 -9.07
C LEU A 26 10.24 -9.13 -9.92
N PHE A 27 9.76 -9.56 -11.08
CA PHE A 27 8.92 -8.72 -11.93
C PHE A 27 7.62 -8.34 -11.21
N PHE A 28 6.90 -9.33 -10.67
CA PHE A 28 5.67 -9.08 -9.93
C PHE A 28 5.92 -8.32 -8.63
N THR A 29 7.05 -8.56 -7.97
CA THR A 29 7.48 -7.80 -6.79
C THR A 29 7.63 -6.31 -7.13
N TYR A 30 8.33 -5.99 -8.22
CA TYR A 30 8.48 -4.60 -8.65
C TYR A 30 7.16 -3.98 -9.07
N CYS A 31 6.31 -4.69 -9.80
CA CYS A 31 4.97 -4.20 -10.15
C CYS A 31 4.14 -3.86 -8.91
N GLY A 32 4.16 -4.73 -7.89
CA GLY A 32 3.47 -4.51 -6.63
C GLY A 32 4.02 -3.29 -5.87
N VAL A 33 5.35 -3.21 -5.72
CA VAL A 33 6.01 -2.10 -5.01
C VAL A 33 5.78 -0.77 -5.71
N LEU A 34 5.92 -0.70 -7.04
CA LEU A 34 5.69 0.54 -7.79
C LEU A 34 4.24 1.00 -7.71
N SER A 35 3.28 0.06 -7.80
CA SER A 35 1.86 0.37 -7.65
C SER A 35 1.55 0.89 -6.25
N TRP A 36 2.15 0.28 -5.22
CA TRP A 36 2.00 0.69 -3.83
C TRP A 36 2.55 2.10 -3.57
N LEU A 37 3.74 2.40 -4.07
CA LEU A 37 4.34 3.73 -3.95
C LEU A 37 3.52 4.79 -4.69
N LEU A 38 3.05 4.49 -5.90
CA LEU A 38 2.20 5.40 -6.67
C LEU A 38 0.89 5.70 -5.90
N TRP A 39 0.28 4.68 -5.32
CA TRP A 39 -0.93 4.83 -4.53
C TRP A 39 -0.72 5.75 -3.31
N HIS A 40 0.37 5.58 -2.56
CA HIS A 40 0.71 6.46 -1.43
C HIS A 40 0.87 7.92 -1.85
N VAL A 41 1.49 8.19 -3.00
CA VAL A 41 1.62 9.55 -3.52
C VAL A 41 0.26 10.16 -3.83
N ILE A 42 -0.65 9.39 -4.43
CA ILE A 42 -2.01 9.86 -4.75
C ILE A 42 -2.80 10.11 -3.46
N GLN A 43 -2.74 9.17 -2.50
CA GLN A 43 -3.42 9.30 -1.21
C GLN A 43 -2.96 10.55 -0.46
N ALA A 44 -1.64 10.75 -0.31
CA ALA A 44 -1.09 11.91 0.39
C ALA A 44 -1.51 13.24 -0.26
N ARG A 45 -1.61 13.29 -1.60
CA ARG A 45 -2.09 14.47 -2.32
C ARG A 45 -3.58 14.73 -2.10
N ALA A 46 -4.40 13.67 -2.08
CA ALA A 46 -5.83 13.78 -1.81
C ALA A 46 -6.08 14.29 -0.39
N GLU A 47 -5.41 13.70 0.59
CA GLU A 47 -5.51 14.11 2.00
C GLU A 47 -4.99 15.54 2.21
N GLY A 48 -3.89 15.93 1.56
CA GLY A 48 -3.35 17.29 1.65
C GLY A 48 -4.33 18.37 1.16
N LYS A 49 -5.11 18.08 0.11
CA LYS A 49 -6.15 19.01 -0.38
C LYS A 49 -7.27 19.17 0.64
N GLU A 50 -7.76 18.07 1.19
CA GLU A 50 -8.83 18.10 2.18
C GLU A 50 -8.38 18.78 3.48
N LEU A 51 -7.14 18.54 3.92
CA LEU A 51 -6.55 19.21 5.07
C LEU A 51 -6.46 20.72 4.88
N ALA A 52 -6.06 21.20 3.70
CA ALA A 52 -6.01 22.63 3.40
C ALA A 52 -7.40 23.28 3.43
N GLU A 53 -8.42 22.61 2.88
CA GLU A 53 -9.81 23.09 2.92
C GLU A 53 -10.36 23.13 4.35
N ARG A 54 -10.07 22.09 5.16
CA ARG A 54 -10.42 22.07 6.59
C ARG A 54 -9.70 23.19 7.35
N GLN A 55 -8.40 23.37 7.10
CA GLN A 55 -7.63 24.42 7.76
C GLN A 55 -8.16 25.82 7.43
N ALA A 56 -8.52 26.09 6.18
CA ALA A 56 -9.16 27.36 5.81
C ALA A 56 -10.51 27.56 6.53
N LYS A 57 -11.30 26.50 6.69
CA LYS A 57 -12.61 26.56 7.37
C LYS A 57 -12.50 26.79 8.88
N TYR A 58 -11.50 26.19 9.54
CA TYR A 58 -11.32 26.28 11.00
C TYR A 58 -10.35 27.39 11.44
N SER A 59 -9.53 27.92 10.53
CA SER A 59 -8.65 29.07 10.80
C SER A 59 -9.39 30.41 10.86
N ASN A 60 -10.64 30.47 10.40
CA ASN A 60 -11.44 31.69 10.47
C ASN A 60 -11.97 31.83 11.92
N SER A 61 -11.50 32.85 12.62
CA SER A 61 -11.63 33.05 14.07
C SER A 61 -13.06 33.03 14.63
N GLU A 62 -14.09 33.17 13.78
CA GLU A 62 -15.51 33.05 14.19
C GLU A 62 -15.91 31.60 14.54
N GLY A 63 -15.35 30.60 13.87
CA GLY A 63 -15.65 29.19 14.12
C GLY A 63 -14.99 28.67 15.42
N LEU A 64 -13.82 29.20 15.76
CA LEU A 64 -13.09 28.82 16.96
C LEU A 64 -13.74 29.42 18.22
N ASN A 65 -14.16 30.69 18.17
CA ASN A 65 -14.86 31.33 19.28
C ASN A 65 -16.21 30.65 19.54
N SER A 66 -16.99 30.31 18.52
CA SER A 66 -18.28 29.61 18.70
C SER A 66 -18.14 28.15 19.17
N ALA A 67 -17.03 27.48 18.86
CA ALA A 67 -16.71 26.16 19.40
C ALA A 67 -16.26 26.22 20.88
N LEU A 68 -15.42 27.20 21.23
CA LEU A 68 -15.00 27.45 22.61
C LEU A 68 -16.18 27.89 23.49
N ASP A 69 -17.08 28.73 22.98
CA ASP A 69 -18.28 29.21 23.69
C ASP A 69 -19.28 28.07 23.98
N ARG A 70 -19.33 27.05 23.11
CA ARG A 70 -20.14 25.83 23.32
C ARG A 70 -19.59 24.87 24.35
N GLU A 71 -18.29 24.93 24.66
CA GLU A 71 -17.67 24.07 25.69
C GLU A 71 -17.64 24.74 27.08
N GLN A 72 -17.98 26.03 27.17
CA GLN A 72 -18.00 26.80 28.42
C GLN A 72 -19.39 26.93 29.09
N THR A 73 -20.46 26.39 28.49
CA THR A 73 -21.82 26.30 29.08
C THR A 73 -22.19 24.88 29.42
#